data_AF-A0A7X0IJP6-F1
#
_entry.id   AF-A0A7X0IJP6-F1
#
_cell.length_a   1.000
_cell.length_b   1.000
_cell.length_c   1.000
_cell.angle_alpha   90.00
_cell.angle_beta   90.00
_cell.angle_gamma   90.00
#
_symmetry.space_group_name_H-M   'P 1'
#
loop_
_entity.id
_entity.type
_entity.pdbx_description
1 polymer ?
#
loop_
_entity_poly.entity_id
_entity_poly.type
_entity_poly.pdbx_seq_one_letter_code
_entity_poly.pdbx_strand_id
1 'polypeptide(L)'
;MPAPDVAALLTELERVAPAAADRARVAVEWLTGGEPLQTVTQLDVCEFLWYTLPVKVKDDHAAVAAALGRLLRLGGLDRYAAICGSPSTSRILRTYEMEGEEAGAAAYQRALNATGVLPPDVPELRWSSIMGPEELGAHVACSAALELAVVAGDLRPATSGWKPRAEALTRRWLTAPRTELGGDNWVDRVHGERLNRWVLGRGAARRELAQPFEVRLHAPIPAPEGAHFTALRLLLETAALPGGLVLPSRDAAAPFAAVAAERFGWTGAESGALDTLHRIAEHEMRAVRRAGGALTITAAGRRLLDDPAAMWQAAASALLAPGERELETSVREAGLMLLTGGGPLTCATLADRVAEVVTGEGLRTATPGDVEGALTDLCFRLHALHLCTSPAHAGRADQPHMAELTEVGRAAALTALRGQALRPRTYVASH
;
A
#
# COMPACT_ATOMS: atom_id res chain seq x y z
N MET A 1 23.48 17.37 -29.82
CA MET A 1 22.73 18.54 -30.32
C MET A 1 22.37 19.41 -29.14
N PRO A 2 22.40 20.74 -29.24
CA PRO A 2 21.89 21.60 -28.17
C PRO A 2 20.40 21.29 -27.94
N ALA A 3 19.97 21.41 -26.69
CA ALA A 3 18.58 21.30 -26.27
C ALA A 3 17.69 22.22 -27.14
N PRO A 4 16.61 21.74 -27.78
CA PRO A 4 15.64 22.63 -28.43
C PRO A 4 15.12 23.70 -27.48
N ASP A 5 15.32 24.97 -27.85
CA ASP A 5 14.80 26.13 -27.15
C ASP A 5 13.32 26.33 -27.50
N VAL A 6 12.44 26.24 -26.50
CA VAL A 6 10.97 26.38 -26.66
C VAL A 6 10.61 27.73 -27.27
N ALA A 7 11.30 28.81 -26.91
CA ALA A 7 11.02 30.13 -27.47
C ALA A 7 11.29 30.17 -28.97
N ALA A 8 12.44 29.64 -29.40
CA ALA A 8 12.79 29.54 -30.81
C ALA A 8 11.82 28.65 -31.60
N LEU A 9 11.39 27.53 -31.02
CA LEU A 9 10.41 26.64 -31.64
C LEU A 9 9.04 27.31 -31.79
N LEU A 10 8.60 28.09 -30.81
CA LEU A 10 7.34 28.85 -30.88
C LEU A 10 7.41 29.96 -31.93
N THR A 11 8.53 30.69 -32.03
CA THR A 11 8.73 31.69 -33.10
C THR A 11 8.70 31.05 -34.48
N GLU A 12 9.34 29.89 -34.65
CA GLU A 12 9.27 29.16 -35.91
C GLU A 12 7.83 28.68 -36.19
N LEU A 13 7.14 28.14 -35.19
CA LEU A 13 5.74 27.71 -35.34
C LEU A 13 4.81 28.86 -35.70
N GLU A 14 5.02 30.06 -35.13
CA GLU A 14 4.29 31.28 -35.48
C GLU A 14 4.51 31.67 -36.94
N ARG A 15 5.72 31.47 -37.47
CA ARG A 15 6.04 31.70 -38.88
C ARG A 15 5.34 30.71 -39.81
N VAL A 16 5.29 29.42 -39.46
CA VAL A 16 4.76 28.37 -40.37
C VAL A 16 3.27 28.09 -40.18
N ALA A 17 2.73 28.30 -38.98
CA ALA A 17 1.35 28.03 -38.60
C ALA A 17 0.85 28.99 -37.49
N PRO A 18 0.59 30.27 -37.81
CA PRO A 18 0.25 31.30 -36.81
C PRO A 18 -0.90 30.91 -35.89
N ALA A 19 -1.97 30.31 -36.45
CA ALA A 19 -3.16 29.91 -35.69
C ALA A 19 -2.92 28.76 -34.67
N ALA A 20 -1.77 28.08 -34.75
CA ALA A 20 -1.38 27.02 -33.82
C ALA A 20 -0.43 27.51 -32.72
N ALA A 21 0.26 28.64 -32.91
CA ALA A 21 1.33 29.09 -32.02
C ALA A 21 0.81 29.39 -30.60
N ASP A 22 -0.32 30.09 -30.48
CA ASP A 22 -0.89 30.42 -29.16
C ASP A 22 -1.33 29.17 -28.39
N ARG A 23 -1.96 28.22 -29.09
CA ARG A 23 -2.38 26.94 -28.50
C ARG A 23 -1.19 26.08 -28.08
N ALA A 24 -0.14 26.05 -28.90
CA ALA A 24 1.10 25.35 -28.56
C ALA A 24 1.80 25.99 -27.36
N ARG A 25 1.75 27.32 -27.23
CA ARG A 25 2.31 28.05 -26.08
C ARG A 25 1.62 27.65 -24.78
N VAL A 26 0.29 27.66 -24.77
CA VAL A 26 -0.50 27.20 -23.60
C VAL A 26 -0.17 25.74 -23.28
N ALA A 27 -0.15 24.87 -24.29
CA ALA A 27 0.10 23.45 -24.08
C ALA A 27 1.50 23.17 -23.52
N VAL A 28 2.54 23.82 -24.05
CA VAL A 28 3.92 23.59 -23.60
C VAL A 28 4.17 24.17 -22.20
N GLU A 29 3.51 25.28 -21.86
CA GLU A 29 3.57 25.86 -20.51
C GLU A 29 3.02 24.88 -19.47
N TRP A 30 1.84 24.29 -19.74
CA TRP A 30 1.26 23.25 -18.88
C TRP A 30 2.11 21.98 -18.81
N LEU A 31 2.70 21.56 -19.94
CA LEU A 31 3.46 20.32 -20.03
C LEU A 31 4.82 20.42 -19.30
N THR A 32 5.49 21.57 -19.39
CA THR A 32 6.87 21.73 -18.91
C THR A 32 6.96 22.45 -17.58
N GLY A 33 5.98 23.28 -17.21
CA GLY A 33 6.09 24.17 -16.05
C GLY A 33 7.28 25.13 -16.12
N GLY A 34 7.81 25.40 -17.33
CA GLY A 34 9.01 26.21 -17.54
C GLY A 34 10.32 25.41 -17.64
N GLU A 35 10.31 24.10 -17.42
CA GLU A 35 11.48 23.25 -17.61
C GLU A 35 11.83 23.05 -19.10
N PRO A 36 13.08 22.71 -19.42
CA PRO A 36 13.50 22.46 -20.80
C PRO A 36 12.70 21.31 -21.43
N LEU A 37 12.34 21.43 -22.71
CA LEU A 37 11.52 20.44 -23.42
C LEU A 37 12.13 19.01 -23.45
N GLN A 38 13.43 18.87 -23.20
CA GLN A 38 14.13 17.59 -23.20
C GLN A 38 13.90 16.78 -21.92
N THR A 39 13.37 17.40 -20.87
CA THR A 39 13.00 16.71 -19.62
C THR A 39 11.66 15.99 -19.73
N VAL A 40 10.85 16.34 -20.75
CA VAL A 40 9.53 15.77 -21.00
C VAL A 40 9.63 14.28 -21.32
N THR A 41 8.81 13.51 -20.61
CA THR A 41 8.62 12.06 -20.79
C THR A 41 7.31 11.75 -21.49
N GLN A 42 7.14 10.51 -21.95
CA GLN A 42 5.86 10.02 -22.44
C GLN A 42 4.75 10.13 -21.38
N LEU A 43 5.08 9.93 -20.10
CA LEU A 43 4.11 10.07 -19.01
C LEU A 43 3.55 11.50 -18.97
N ASP A 44 4.41 12.51 -18.99
CA ASP A 44 4.00 13.92 -18.96
C ASP A 44 3.08 14.28 -20.14
N VAL A 45 3.44 13.81 -21.35
CA VAL A 45 2.64 14.03 -22.56
C VAL A 45 1.28 13.37 -22.45
N CYS A 46 1.21 12.14 -21.94
CA CYS A 46 -0.04 11.43 -21.74
C CYS A 46 -0.89 12.08 -20.65
N GLU A 47 -0.32 12.46 -19.50
CA GLU A 47 -1.03 13.15 -18.42
C GLU A 47 -1.59 14.49 -18.89
N PHE A 48 -0.79 15.28 -19.61
CA PHE A 48 -1.25 16.53 -20.18
C PHE A 48 -2.40 16.30 -21.16
N LEU A 49 -2.21 15.47 -22.19
CA LEU A 49 -3.19 15.29 -23.26
C LEU A 49 -4.48 14.62 -22.78
N TRP A 50 -4.38 13.64 -21.87
CA TRP A 50 -5.49 12.75 -21.54
C TRP A 50 -6.18 13.10 -20.23
N TYR A 51 -5.62 13.99 -19.42
CA TYR A 51 -6.23 14.46 -18.17
C TYR A 51 -6.23 15.98 -18.03
N THR A 52 -5.06 16.64 -18.05
CA THR A 52 -4.99 18.09 -17.79
C THR A 52 -5.71 18.91 -18.85
N LEU A 53 -5.49 18.59 -20.13
CA LEU A 53 -6.12 19.26 -21.26
C LEU A 53 -7.66 19.23 -21.17
N PRO A 54 -8.32 18.05 -21.08
CA PRO A 54 -9.77 18.01 -21.01
C PRO A 54 -10.38 18.59 -19.73
N VAL A 55 -9.65 18.56 -18.60
CA VAL A 55 -10.18 18.99 -17.29
C VAL A 55 -9.91 20.46 -16.98
N LYS A 56 -8.77 21.01 -17.42
CA LYS A 56 -8.29 22.34 -17.00
C LYS A 56 -8.28 23.38 -18.11
N VAL A 57 -8.15 22.96 -19.38
CA VAL A 57 -8.02 23.88 -20.51
C VAL A 57 -9.38 24.06 -21.20
N LYS A 58 -9.84 25.31 -21.29
CA LYS A 58 -11.10 25.69 -21.92
C LYS A 58 -10.85 26.19 -23.35
N ASP A 59 -10.53 25.27 -24.26
CA ASP A 59 -10.37 25.53 -25.71
C ASP A 59 -10.76 24.24 -26.47
N ASP A 60 -10.69 24.26 -27.80
CA ASP A 60 -10.79 23.06 -28.64
C ASP A 60 -9.61 22.12 -28.34
N HIS A 61 -9.89 21.05 -27.58
CA HIS A 61 -8.88 20.10 -27.13
C HIS A 61 -8.17 19.41 -28.30
N ALA A 62 -8.88 19.13 -29.39
CA ALA A 62 -8.28 18.51 -30.57
C ALA A 62 -7.31 19.48 -31.27
N ALA A 63 -7.67 20.77 -31.36
CA ALA A 63 -6.80 21.80 -31.92
C ALA A 63 -5.55 22.03 -31.06
N VAL A 64 -5.69 22.04 -29.72
CA VAL A 64 -4.55 22.18 -28.79
C VAL A 64 -3.62 20.97 -28.88
N ALA A 65 -4.15 19.75 -28.89
CA ALA A 65 -3.35 18.54 -29.09
C ALA A 65 -2.59 18.57 -30.42
N ALA A 66 -3.25 18.96 -31.52
CA ALA A 66 -2.62 19.08 -32.83
C ALA A 66 -1.51 20.15 -32.86
N ALA A 67 -1.73 21.29 -32.19
CA ALA A 67 -0.74 22.36 -32.07
C ALA A 67 0.50 21.90 -31.28
N LEU A 68 0.31 21.25 -30.14
CA LEU A 68 1.40 20.64 -29.37
C LEU A 68 2.18 19.61 -30.20
N GLY A 69 1.49 18.75 -30.94
CA GLY A 69 2.13 17.76 -31.81
C GLY A 69 3.01 18.38 -32.89
N ARG A 70 2.64 19.55 -33.43
CA ARG A 70 3.49 20.29 -34.38
C ARG A 70 4.73 20.86 -33.71
N LEU A 71 4.59 21.47 -32.52
CA LEU A 71 5.70 22.02 -31.76
C LEU A 71 6.73 20.91 -31.41
N LEU A 72 6.25 19.79 -30.89
CA LEU A 72 7.10 18.64 -30.53
C LEU A 72 7.85 18.09 -31.76
N ARG A 73 7.19 18.02 -32.92
CA ARG A 73 7.83 17.61 -34.18
C ARG A 73 8.93 18.58 -34.62
N LEU A 74 8.70 19.89 -34.50
CA LEU A 74 9.73 20.90 -34.78
C LEU A 74 10.93 20.75 -33.82
N GLY A 75 10.68 20.36 -32.57
CA GLY A 75 11.70 20.03 -31.58
C GLY A 75 12.38 18.66 -31.76
N GLY A 76 12.04 17.89 -32.79
CA GLY A 76 12.60 16.54 -33.03
C GLY A 76 12.08 15.46 -32.08
N LEU A 77 10.95 15.70 -31.41
CA LEU A 77 10.29 14.78 -30.48
C LEU A 77 9.15 14.02 -31.17
N ASP A 78 9.47 13.37 -32.29
CA ASP A 78 8.48 12.70 -33.17
C ASP A 78 7.63 11.66 -32.45
N ARG A 79 8.22 10.93 -31.49
CA ARG A 79 7.51 9.94 -30.68
C ARG A 79 6.37 10.59 -29.89
N TYR A 80 6.62 11.72 -29.24
CA TYR A 80 5.62 12.44 -28.46
C TYR A 80 4.60 13.13 -29.36
N ALA A 81 5.06 13.71 -30.48
CA ALA A 81 4.17 14.27 -31.50
C ALA A 81 3.18 13.22 -32.05
N ALA A 82 3.60 11.96 -32.18
CA ALA A 82 2.73 10.87 -32.61
C ALA A 82 1.62 10.56 -31.58
N ILE A 83 1.87 10.74 -30.28
CA ILE A 83 0.86 10.59 -29.23
C ILE A 83 -0.22 11.66 -29.38
N CYS A 84 0.16 12.91 -29.61
CA CYS A 84 -0.77 14.03 -29.83
C CYS A 84 -1.78 13.73 -30.94
N GLY A 85 -1.33 13.12 -32.04
CA GLY A 85 -2.18 12.76 -33.18
C GLY A 85 -2.74 11.34 -33.14
N SER A 86 -2.61 10.61 -32.02
CA SER A 86 -2.97 9.19 -31.98
C SER A 86 -4.50 8.97 -31.91
N PRO A 87 -5.01 7.84 -32.44
CA PRO A 87 -6.42 7.47 -32.28
C PRO A 87 -6.85 7.35 -30.81
N SER A 88 -5.92 6.99 -29.91
CA SER A 88 -6.18 6.93 -28.47
C SER A 88 -6.46 8.32 -27.90
N THR A 89 -5.64 9.31 -28.23
CA THR A 89 -5.85 10.71 -27.79
C THR A 89 -7.18 11.23 -28.28
N SER A 90 -7.50 11.08 -29.57
CA SER A 90 -8.78 11.54 -30.12
C SER A 90 -9.98 10.84 -29.48
N ARG A 91 -9.86 9.56 -29.13
CA ARG A 91 -10.92 8.81 -28.45
C ARG A 91 -11.14 9.33 -27.03
N ILE A 92 -10.08 9.51 -26.25
CA ILE A 92 -10.18 9.95 -24.85
C ILE A 92 -10.80 11.34 -24.77
N LEU A 93 -10.30 12.30 -25.57
CA LEU A 93 -10.85 13.66 -25.59
C LEU A 93 -12.34 13.67 -25.96
N ARG A 94 -12.73 12.88 -26.96
CA ARG A 94 -14.15 12.72 -27.32
C ARG A 94 -14.98 12.08 -26.21
N THR A 95 -14.43 11.11 -25.47
CA THR A 95 -15.14 10.51 -24.33
C THR A 95 -15.38 11.55 -23.24
N TYR A 96 -14.43 12.44 -22.95
CA TYR A 96 -14.66 13.56 -22.03
C TYR A 96 -15.80 14.48 -22.51
N GLU A 97 -15.81 14.82 -23.79
CA GLU A 97 -16.83 15.70 -24.38
C GLU A 97 -18.24 15.07 -24.39
N MET A 98 -18.33 13.77 -24.71
CA MET A 98 -19.61 13.09 -24.97
C MET A 98 -20.19 12.35 -23.76
N GLU A 99 -19.34 11.77 -22.92
CA GLU A 99 -19.73 10.88 -21.81
C GLU A 99 -19.37 11.47 -20.44
N GLY A 100 -18.64 12.59 -20.40
CA GLY A 100 -18.29 13.31 -19.17
C GLY A 100 -16.98 12.88 -18.51
N GLU A 101 -16.66 13.55 -17.41
CA GLU A 101 -15.34 13.49 -16.76
C GLU A 101 -14.99 12.09 -16.25
N GLU A 102 -15.95 11.36 -15.66
CA GLU A 102 -15.71 10.03 -15.09
C GLU A 102 -15.37 8.99 -16.19
N ALA A 103 -16.16 8.97 -17.26
CA ALA A 103 -15.93 8.09 -18.41
C ALA A 103 -14.60 8.43 -19.10
N GLY A 104 -14.31 9.73 -19.24
CA GLY A 104 -13.03 10.23 -19.76
C GLY A 104 -11.84 9.79 -18.92
N ALA A 105 -11.91 9.97 -17.59
CA ALA A 105 -10.87 9.55 -16.66
C ALA A 105 -10.64 8.03 -16.68
N ALA A 106 -11.71 7.24 -16.78
CA ALA A 106 -11.59 5.80 -16.93
C ALA A 106 -10.96 5.40 -18.27
N ALA A 107 -11.28 6.09 -19.37
CA ALA A 107 -10.65 5.87 -20.67
C ALA A 107 -9.15 6.23 -20.67
N TYR A 108 -8.82 7.37 -20.04
CA TYR A 108 -7.45 7.79 -19.78
C TYR A 108 -6.66 6.72 -19.01
N GLN A 109 -7.16 6.27 -17.86
CA GLN A 109 -6.47 5.27 -17.04
C GLN A 109 -6.24 3.95 -17.79
N ARG A 110 -7.21 3.50 -18.59
CA ARG A 110 -7.04 2.31 -19.45
C ARG A 110 -5.95 2.51 -20.51
N ALA A 111 -5.93 3.67 -21.17
CA ALA A 111 -4.95 3.97 -22.19
C ALA A 111 -3.53 4.12 -21.60
N LEU A 112 -3.40 4.78 -20.46
CA LEU A 112 -2.13 4.96 -19.78
C LEU A 112 -1.54 3.61 -19.33
N ASN A 113 -2.35 2.71 -18.76
CA ASN A 113 -1.92 1.35 -18.45
C ASN A 113 -1.44 0.55 -19.67
N ALA A 114 -1.97 0.83 -20.87
CA ALA A 114 -1.57 0.15 -22.10
C ALA A 114 -0.24 0.66 -22.67
N THR A 115 0.24 1.84 -22.26
CA THR A 115 1.52 2.40 -22.73
C THR A 115 2.74 1.61 -22.28
N GLY A 116 2.63 0.90 -21.15
CA GLY A 116 3.73 0.21 -20.48
C GLY A 116 4.76 1.11 -19.80
N VAL A 117 4.52 2.43 -19.72
CA VAL A 117 5.42 3.37 -19.02
C VAL A 117 5.01 3.60 -17.56
N LEU A 118 3.85 3.12 -17.13
CA LEU A 118 3.45 3.18 -15.72
C LEU A 118 4.21 2.12 -14.89
N PRO A 119 4.91 2.52 -13.82
CA PRO A 119 5.49 1.59 -12.86
C PRO A 119 4.42 0.68 -12.24
N PRO A 120 4.47 -0.65 -12.41
CA PRO A 120 3.63 -1.56 -11.64
C PRO A 120 4.05 -1.59 -10.16
N ASP A 121 3.14 -2.03 -9.29
CA ASP A 121 3.47 -2.45 -7.92
C ASP A 121 4.49 -3.60 -7.95
N VAL A 122 5.40 -3.62 -6.97
CA VAL A 122 6.37 -4.70 -6.75
C VAL A 122 6.29 -5.19 -5.29
N PRO A 123 6.82 -6.37 -4.94
CA PRO A 123 6.76 -6.87 -3.56
C PRO A 123 7.31 -5.91 -2.50
N GLU A 124 8.36 -5.16 -2.82
CA GLU A 124 8.99 -4.18 -1.93
C GLU A 124 8.22 -2.87 -1.79
N LEU A 125 7.43 -2.51 -2.80
CA LEU A 125 6.79 -1.20 -2.88
C LEU A 125 5.49 -1.26 -3.68
N ARG A 126 4.41 -0.87 -3.01
CA ARG A 126 3.12 -0.55 -3.63
C ARG A 126 2.94 0.95 -3.70
N TRP A 127 2.49 1.45 -4.85
CA TRP A 127 2.33 2.88 -5.10
C TRP A 127 1.10 3.45 -4.37
N SER A 128 1.26 4.63 -3.78
CA SER A 128 0.21 5.44 -3.18
C SER A 128 -0.61 6.11 -4.28
N SER A 129 -1.92 6.28 -4.06
CA SER A 129 -2.72 7.22 -4.85
C SER A 129 -2.42 8.68 -4.51
N ILE A 130 -1.80 8.93 -3.34
CA ILE A 130 -1.33 10.26 -2.91
C ILE A 130 0.14 10.13 -2.51
N MET A 131 1.02 10.32 -3.49
CA MET A 131 2.48 10.21 -3.32
C MET A 131 3.03 11.45 -2.61
N GLY A 132 4.04 11.27 -1.77
CA GLY A 132 4.89 12.38 -1.34
C GLY A 132 6.03 12.63 -2.32
N PRO A 133 6.86 13.66 -2.09
CA PRO A 133 7.95 14.05 -2.99
C PRO A 133 8.91 12.91 -3.36
N GLU A 134 9.34 12.08 -2.41
CA GLU A 134 10.26 10.96 -2.69
C GLU A 134 9.58 9.87 -3.52
N GLU A 135 8.32 9.57 -3.20
CA GLU A 135 7.54 8.57 -3.92
C GLU A 135 7.19 9.01 -5.34
N LEU A 136 6.84 10.29 -5.51
CA LEU A 136 6.60 10.90 -6.82
C LEU A 136 7.89 10.89 -7.66
N GLY A 137 9.02 11.27 -7.04
CA GLY A 137 10.34 11.22 -7.68
C GLY A 137 10.70 9.81 -8.17
N ALA A 138 10.51 8.80 -7.30
CA ALA A 138 10.71 7.40 -7.66
C ALA A 138 9.79 6.94 -8.81
N HIS A 139 8.52 7.34 -8.77
CA HIS A 139 7.53 6.99 -9.78
C HIS A 139 7.89 7.56 -11.15
N VAL A 140 8.20 8.87 -11.22
CA VAL A 140 8.62 9.55 -12.45
C VAL A 140 9.92 8.96 -12.99
N ALA A 141 10.94 8.77 -12.13
CA ALA A 141 12.21 8.18 -12.54
C ALA A 141 12.05 6.74 -13.06
N CYS A 142 11.18 5.93 -12.43
CA CYS A 142 10.89 4.58 -12.90
C CYS A 142 10.09 4.60 -14.21
N SER A 143 9.18 5.56 -14.39
CA SER A 143 8.42 5.71 -15.63
C SER A 143 9.34 6.01 -16.81
N ALA A 144 10.29 6.94 -16.64
CA ALA A 144 11.29 7.25 -17.65
C ALA A 144 12.17 6.03 -18.00
N ALA A 145 12.53 5.20 -17.00
CA ALA A 145 13.29 3.97 -17.24
C ALA A 145 12.50 2.91 -18.01
N LEU A 146 11.20 2.75 -17.71
CA LEU A 146 10.31 1.86 -18.47
C LEU A 146 10.12 2.37 -19.89
N GLU A 147 9.97 3.67 -20.08
CA GLU A 147 9.92 4.29 -21.40
C GLU A 147 11.18 3.99 -22.21
N LEU A 148 12.37 4.17 -21.62
CA LEU A 148 13.63 3.87 -22.29
C LEU A 148 13.69 2.39 -22.70
N ALA A 149 13.22 1.47 -21.86
CA ALA A 149 13.14 0.05 -22.19
C ALA A 149 12.15 -0.23 -23.34
N VAL A 150 11.05 0.53 -23.44
CA VAL A 150 10.12 0.45 -24.58
C VAL A 150 10.79 0.94 -25.85
N VAL A 151 11.50 2.06 -25.79
CA VAL A 151 12.21 2.65 -26.93
C VAL A 151 13.33 1.73 -27.42
N ALA A 152 14.08 1.10 -26.50
CA ALA A 152 15.11 0.11 -26.82
C ALA A 152 14.53 -1.21 -27.36
N GLY A 153 13.22 -1.43 -27.24
CA GLY A 153 12.54 -2.67 -27.63
C GLY A 153 12.70 -3.82 -26.64
N ASP A 154 13.32 -3.55 -25.49
CA ASP A 154 13.48 -4.48 -24.36
C ASP A 154 12.16 -4.75 -23.64
N LEU A 155 11.24 -3.78 -23.66
CA LEU A 155 9.87 -3.92 -23.18
C LEU A 155 8.91 -3.68 -24.34
N ARG A 156 8.00 -4.63 -24.59
CA ARG A 156 7.02 -4.53 -25.68
C ARG A 156 5.60 -4.59 -25.11
N PRO A 157 4.96 -3.44 -24.83
CA PRO A 157 3.60 -3.40 -24.34
C PRO A 157 2.64 -4.21 -25.23
N ALA A 158 1.60 -4.79 -24.63
CA ALA A 158 0.60 -5.64 -25.28
C ALA A 158 1.09 -6.98 -25.88
N THR A 159 2.36 -7.38 -25.68
CA THR A 159 2.86 -8.71 -26.06
C THR A 159 2.76 -9.72 -24.92
N SER A 160 2.63 -11.02 -25.19
CA SER A 160 2.59 -12.01 -24.10
C SER A 160 3.83 -11.91 -23.19
N GLY A 161 3.61 -11.88 -21.87
CA GLY A 161 4.69 -11.80 -20.87
C GLY A 161 5.26 -10.40 -20.59
N TRP A 162 4.70 -9.33 -21.19
CA TRP A 162 5.21 -7.97 -20.97
C TRP A 162 5.08 -7.48 -19.52
N LYS A 163 3.98 -7.81 -18.82
CA LYS A 163 3.72 -7.35 -17.45
C LYS A 163 4.74 -7.89 -16.42
N PRO A 164 5.03 -9.21 -16.35
CA PRO A 164 6.09 -9.72 -15.48
C PRO A 164 7.46 -9.09 -15.78
N ARG A 165 7.76 -8.79 -17.05
CA ARG A 165 9.01 -8.13 -17.43
C ARG A 165 9.06 -6.68 -16.96
N ALA A 166 7.97 -5.93 -17.09
CA ALA A 166 7.85 -4.58 -16.53
C ALA A 166 8.03 -4.59 -15.01
N GLU A 167 7.39 -5.52 -14.29
CA GLU A 167 7.55 -5.69 -12.84
C GLU A 167 9.02 -5.96 -12.46
N ALA A 168 9.71 -6.84 -13.18
CA ALA A 168 11.12 -7.13 -12.94
C ALA A 168 12.04 -5.92 -13.23
N LEU A 169 11.74 -5.13 -14.27
CA LEU A 169 12.46 -3.89 -14.57
C LEU A 169 12.25 -2.86 -13.47
N THR A 170 11.00 -2.63 -13.05
CA THR A 170 10.65 -1.70 -11.97
C THR A 170 11.30 -2.11 -10.66
N ARG A 171 11.21 -3.39 -10.27
CA ARG A 171 11.87 -3.89 -9.07
C ARG A 171 13.37 -3.61 -9.09
N ARG A 172 14.05 -3.94 -10.18
CA ARG A 172 15.50 -3.67 -10.31
C ARG A 172 15.82 -2.18 -10.24
N TRP A 173 15.01 -1.34 -10.87
CA TRP A 173 15.23 0.11 -10.88
C TRP A 173 15.07 0.73 -9.50
N LEU A 174 14.12 0.21 -8.70
CA LEU A 174 13.81 0.71 -7.38
C LEU A 174 14.80 0.25 -6.30
N THR A 175 15.34 -0.97 -6.42
CA THR A 175 16.23 -1.56 -5.40
C THR A 175 17.72 -1.37 -5.69
N ALA A 176 18.09 -0.94 -6.90
CA ALA A 176 19.48 -0.66 -7.24
C ALA A 176 20.01 0.59 -6.49
N PRO A 177 21.20 0.51 -5.85
CA PRO A 177 21.88 1.67 -5.28
C PRO A 177 22.15 2.76 -6.32
N ARG A 178 22.05 4.02 -5.89
CA ARG A 178 22.17 5.20 -6.76
C ARG A 178 23.10 6.25 -6.19
N THR A 179 24.03 6.71 -7.02
CA THR A 179 24.99 7.77 -6.65
C THR A 179 24.31 9.09 -6.36
N GLU A 180 23.29 9.44 -7.14
CA GLU A 180 22.48 10.65 -6.98
C GLU A 180 21.64 10.65 -5.70
N LEU A 181 21.44 9.47 -5.09
CA LEU A 181 20.77 9.29 -3.80
C LEU A 181 21.79 9.02 -2.67
N GLY A 182 23.08 9.30 -2.86
CA GLY A 182 24.11 9.10 -1.84
C GLY A 182 24.45 7.63 -1.56
N GLY A 183 24.10 6.71 -2.47
CA GLY A 183 24.29 5.26 -2.32
C GLY A 183 23.02 4.51 -1.93
N ASP A 184 21.94 5.21 -1.55
CA ASP A 184 20.64 4.61 -1.26
C ASP A 184 19.94 4.14 -2.55
N ASN A 185 18.81 3.46 -2.38
CA ASN A 185 17.89 3.10 -3.46
C ASN A 185 16.52 3.79 -3.27
N TRP A 186 15.68 3.76 -4.30
CA TRP A 186 14.37 4.43 -4.24
C TRP A 186 13.41 3.81 -3.22
N VAL A 187 13.46 2.49 -3.00
CA VAL A 187 12.62 1.84 -1.98
C VAL A 187 12.91 2.43 -0.61
N ASP A 188 14.18 2.57 -0.24
CA ASP A 188 14.59 3.10 1.06
C ASP A 188 14.21 4.58 1.22
N ARG A 189 14.34 5.39 0.16
CA ARG A 189 13.87 6.79 0.15
C ARG A 189 12.37 6.89 0.40
N VAL A 190 11.58 6.09 -0.31
CA VAL A 190 10.12 6.09 -0.16
C VAL A 190 9.71 5.56 1.21
N HIS A 191 10.34 4.50 1.70
CA HIS A 191 10.08 3.95 3.03
C HIS A 191 10.44 4.96 4.13
N GLY A 192 11.57 5.65 4.00
CA GLY A 192 11.98 6.71 4.92
C GLY A 192 10.98 7.88 4.95
N GLU A 193 10.50 8.33 3.78
CA GLU A 193 9.47 9.37 3.71
C GLU A 193 8.16 8.94 4.37
N ARG A 194 7.68 7.73 4.06
CA ARG A 194 6.44 7.19 4.64
C ARG A 194 6.56 7.03 6.14
N LEU A 195 7.68 6.51 6.63
CA LEU A 195 7.95 6.35 8.07
C LEU A 195 8.01 7.69 8.78
N ASN A 196 8.77 8.66 8.27
CA ASN A 196 8.84 10.01 8.84
C ASN A 196 7.45 10.66 8.92
N ARG A 197 6.67 10.56 7.84
CA ARG A 197 5.28 11.05 7.83
C ARG A 197 4.40 10.31 8.83
N TRP A 198 4.56 8.98 8.93
CA TRP A 198 3.85 8.18 9.92
C TRP A 198 4.18 8.67 11.32
N VAL A 199 5.46 8.86 11.69
CA VAL A 199 5.87 9.40 12.99
C VAL A 199 5.27 10.79 13.24
N LEU A 200 5.28 11.66 12.23
CA LEU A 200 4.77 13.05 12.29
C LEU A 200 3.24 13.17 12.24
N GLY A 201 2.48 12.08 12.37
CA GLY A 201 1.03 12.09 12.22
C GLY A 201 0.27 13.00 13.20
N ARG A 202 -1.06 12.97 13.16
CA ARG A 202 -1.90 13.98 13.83
C ARG A 202 -1.86 13.83 15.36
N GLY A 203 -1.84 14.96 16.08
CA GLY A 203 -1.88 14.99 17.55
C GLY A 203 -0.51 14.98 18.23
N ALA A 204 -0.37 15.73 19.34
CA ALA A 204 0.89 15.80 20.09
C ALA A 204 1.21 14.47 20.80
N ALA A 205 0.22 13.90 21.51
CA ALA A 205 0.36 12.62 22.22
C ALA A 205 0.76 11.46 21.28
N ARG A 206 0.17 11.42 20.08
CA ARG A 206 0.57 10.45 19.05
C ARG A 206 2.04 10.64 18.66
N ARG A 207 2.44 11.86 18.28
CA ARG A 207 3.81 12.12 17.83
C ARG A 207 4.84 11.75 18.89
N GLU A 208 4.58 12.08 20.15
CA GLU A 208 5.43 11.69 21.28
C GLU A 208 5.52 10.16 21.42
N LEU A 209 4.39 9.46 21.31
CA LEU A 209 4.36 7.99 21.37
C LEU A 209 5.10 7.32 20.19
N ALA A 210 5.01 7.89 18.99
CA ALA A 210 5.61 7.33 17.77
C ALA A 210 7.10 7.67 17.62
N GLN A 211 7.60 8.74 18.23
CA GLN A 211 8.98 9.21 18.06
C GLN A 211 10.05 8.13 18.32
N PRO A 212 9.97 7.28 19.37
CA PRO A 212 10.96 6.23 19.60
C PRO A 212 11.01 5.16 18.50
N PHE A 213 9.98 5.08 17.65
CA PHE A 213 9.86 4.08 16.61
C PHE A 213 10.49 4.50 15.28
N GLU A 214 10.87 5.76 15.10
CA GLU A 214 11.51 6.26 13.87
C GLU A 214 12.75 5.43 13.50
N VAL A 215 13.65 5.20 14.47
CA VAL A 215 14.86 4.40 14.24
C VAL A 215 14.54 2.90 14.24
N ARG A 216 13.67 2.46 15.16
CA ARG A 216 13.35 1.03 15.37
C ARG A 216 12.65 0.40 14.16
N LEU A 217 11.86 1.18 13.44
CA LEU A 217 11.11 0.74 12.28
C LEU A 217 11.81 1.12 10.98
N HIS A 218 13.04 1.64 10.97
CA HIS A 218 13.73 2.05 9.74
C HIS A 218 14.13 0.83 8.88
N ALA A 219 14.66 -0.22 9.52
CA ALA A 219 15.04 -1.47 8.87
C ALA A 219 13.93 -2.54 8.97
N PRO A 220 13.91 -3.54 8.07
CA PRO A 220 13.06 -4.72 8.24
C PRO A 220 13.28 -5.40 9.60
N ILE A 221 12.18 -5.81 10.23
CA ILE A 221 12.23 -6.53 11.50
C ILE A 221 12.44 -8.02 11.20
N PRO A 222 13.57 -8.63 11.62
CA PRO A 222 13.80 -10.05 11.39
C PRO A 222 12.81 -10.88 12.21
N ALA A 223 12.35 -11.98 11.63
CA ALA A 223 11.62 -12.99 12.39
C ALA A 223 12.57 -13.60 13.44
N PRO A 224 12.14 -13.74 14.70
CA PRO A 224 12.92 -14.43 15.72
C PRO A 224 13.23 -15.88 15.32
N GLU A 225 14.36 -16.39 15.80
CA GLU A 225 14.72 -17.80 15.63
C GLU A 225 13.73 -18.72 16.35
N GLY A 226 13.55 -19.93 15.80
CA GLY A 226 12.67 -20.94 16.37
C GLY A 226 11.22 -20.90 15.86
N ALA A 227 10.40 -21.80 16.39
CA ALA A 227 9.02 -21.97 15.97
C ALA A 227 8.11 -20.87 16.56
N HIS A 228 7.43 -20.14 15.69
CA HIS A 228 6.48 -19.09 16.03
C HIS A 228 5.14 -19.33 15.31
N PHE A 229 4.09 -18.64 15.76
CA PHE A 229 2.71 -18.81 15.24
C PHE A 229 2.26 -20.29 15.18
N THR A 230 2.68 -21.09 16.16
CA THR A 230 2.50 -22.55 16.18
C THR A 230 1.03 -22.96 16.15
N ALA A 231 0.15 -22.19 16.80
CA ALA A 231 -1.29 -22.41 16.76
C ALA A 231 -1.90 -22.15 15.37
N LEU A 232 -1.48 -21.07 14.70
CA LEU A 232 -1.89 -20.78 13.32
C LEU A 232 -1.36 -21.84 12.35
N ARG A 233 -0.10 -22.24 12.49
CA ARG A 233 0.50 -23.31 11.68
C ARG A 233 -0.27 -24.62 11.83
N LEU A 234 -0.59 -25.02 13.06
CA LEU A 234 -1.39 -26.22 13.34
C LEU A 234 -2.77 -26.15 12.67
N LEU A 235 -3.45 -25.00 12.74
CA LEU A 235 -4.74 -24.80 12.07
C LEU A 235 -4.61 -24.99 10.55
N LEU A 236 -3.59 -24.40 9.92
CA LEU A 236 -3.36 -24.54 8.48
C LEU A 236 -2.98 -25.97 8.08
N GLU A 237 -2.10 -26.63 8.84
CA GLU A 237 -1.74 -28.04 8.62
C GLU A 237 -2.98 -28.94 8.72
N THR A 238 -3.85 -28.70 9.70
CA THR A 238 -5.09 -29.46 9.87
C THR A 238 -6.06 -29.21 8.70
N ALA A 239 -6.21 -27.96 8.26
CA ALA A 239 -7.03 -27.61 7.10
C ALA A 239 -6.48 -28.15 5.78
N ALA A 240 -5.20 -28.54 5.73
CA ALA A 240 -4.56 -29.15 4.56
C ALA A 240 -4.80 -30.65 4.43
N LEU A 241 -5.22 -31.33 5.51
CA LEU A 241 -5.52 -32.76 5.51
C LEU A 241 -6.73 -33.09 4.62
N PRO A 242 -6.83 -34.34 4.11
CA PRO A 242 -8.02 -34.81 3.42
C PRO A 242 -9.27 -34.64 4.31
N GLY A 243 -10.29 -33.95 3.80
CA GLY A 243 -11.53 -33.64 4.55
C GLY A 243 -11.50 -32.31 5.31
N GLY A 244 -10.34 -31.67 5.44
CA GLY A 244 -10.17 -30.39 6.12
C GLY A 244 -10.44 -30.44 7.62
N LEU A 245 -10.45 -29.25 8.25
CA LEU A 245 -10.88 -29.11 9.64
C LEU A 245 -12.41 -29.00 9.67
N VAL A 246 -13.10 -30.08 10.06
CA VAL A 246 -14.56 -30.02 10.23
C VAL A 246 -14.87 -28.98 11.32
N LEU A 247 -15.76 -28.02 10.99
CA LEU A 247 -16.33 -27.05 11.91
C LEU A 247 -17.76 -27.50 12.25
N PRO A 248 -17.94 -28.47 13.15
CA PRO A 248 -19.27 -28.89 13.52
C PRO A 248 -19.96 -27.77 14.32
N SER A 249 -21.29 -27.78 14.32
CA SER A 249 -22.12 -26.96 15.20
C SER A 249 -21.62 -27.08 16.66
N ARG A 250 -21.11 -25.97 17.20
CA ARG A 250 -20.64 -25.64 18.58
C ARG A 250 -19.88 -26.67 19.44
N ASP A 251 -20.07 -27.99 19.30
CA ASP A 251 -19.65 -28.98 20.31
C ASP A 251 -18.63 -30.03 19.84
N ALA A 252 -18.25 -30.10 18.55
CA ALA A 252 -17.31 -31.11 18.04
C ALA A 252 -16.02 -30.56 17.40
N ALA A 253 -15.68 -29.29 17.65
CA ALA A 253 -14.30 -28.80 17.53
C ALA A 253 -13.36 -29.43 18.58
N ALA A 254 -13.89 -30.32 19.43
CA ALA A 254 -13.22 -30.99 20.53
C ALA A 254 -11.84 -31.60 20.21
N PRO A 255 -11.56 -32.20 19.03
CA PRO A 255 -10.22 -32.75 18.78
C PRO A 255 -9.16 -31.66 18.59
N PHE A 256 -9.45 -30.62 17.79
CA PHE A 256 -8.54 -29.48 17.66
C PHE A 256 -8.47 -28.69 18.96
N ALA A 257 -9.62 -28.45 19.60
CA ALA A 257 -9.69 -27.76 20.88
C ALA A 257 -8.96 -28.53 21.99
N ALA A 258 -8.94 -29.87 21.96
CA ALA A 258 -8.18 -30.69 22.92
C ALA A 258 -6.67 -30.61 22.65
N VAL A 259 -6.24 -30.74 21.39
CA VAL A 259 -4.82 -30.55 21.04
C VAL A 259 -4.38 -29.11 21.33
N ALA A 260 -5.24 -28.13 21.08
CA ALA A 260 -4.96 -26.74 21.41
C ALA A 260 -4.96 -26.50 22.93
N ALA A 261 -5.89 -27.08 23.68
CA ALA A 261 -5.89 -27.02 25.14
C ALA A 261 -4.61 -27.61 25.73
N GLU A 262 -4.18 -28.78 25.25
CA GLU A 262 -2.97 -29.46 25.70
C GLU A 262 -1.70 -28.68 25.31
N ARG A 263 -1.62 -28.24 24.06
CA ARG A 263 -0.38 -27.65 23.50
C ARG A 263 -0.22 -26.16 23.78
N PHE A 264 -1.33 -25.45 23.93
CA PHE A 264 -1.39 -23.99 24.01
C PHE A 264 -2.00 -23.49 25.32
N GLY A 265 -2.48 -24.39 26.18
CA GLY A 265 -3.09 -24.05 27.46
C GLY A 265 -4.50 -23.49 27.33
N TRP A 266 -5.14 -23.61 26.15
CA TRP A 266 -6.46 -23.06 25.91
C TRP A 266 -7.55 -23.79 26.69
N THR A 267 -8.03 -23.21 27.78
CA THR A 267 -9.13 -23.79 28.54
C THR A 267 -10.47 -23.57 27.83
N GLY A 268 -11.51 -24.38 28.06
CA GLY A 268 -12.79 -24.31 27.34
C GLY A 268 -13.54 -22.96 27.34
N ALA A 269 -13.08 -21.98 28.14
CA ALA A 269 -13.51 -20.57 28.10
C ALA A 269 -12.83 -19.73 26.99
N GLU A 270 -11.83 -20.29 26.29
CA GLU A 270 -11.02 -19.66 25.24
C GLU A 270 -11.54 -19.95 23.83
N SER A 271 -12.85 -20.22 23.68
CA SER A 271 -13.54 -20.25 22.38
C SER A 271 -13.14 -19.05 21.51
N GLY A 272 -12.95 -17.88 22.13
CA GLY A 272 -12.54 -16.66 21.45
C GLY A 272 -11.16 -16.71 20.79
N ALA A 273 -10.20 -17.51 21.27
CA ALA A 273 -8.86 -17.62 20.69
C ALA A 273 -8.90 -18.41 19.36
N LEU A 274 -9.63 -19.53 19.35
CA LEU A 274 -9.85 -20.33 18.15
C LEU A 274 -10.67 -19.56 17.11
N ASP A 275 -11.76 -18.90 17.55
CA ASP A 275 -12.58 -18.06 16.67
C ASP A 275 -11.75 -16.92 16.06
N THR A 276 -10.86 -16.31 16.86
CA THR A 276 -9.93 -15.28 16.39
C THR A 276 -8.93 -15.82 15.37
N LEU A 277 -8.28 -16.96 15.64
CA LEU A 277 -7.37 -17.59 14.67
C LEU A 277 -8.07 -17.92 13.36
N HIS A 278 -9.28 -18.48 13.45
CA HIS A 278 -10.06 -18.82 12.29
C HIS A 278 -10.38 -17.56 11.47
N ARG A 279 -10.87 -16.49 12.11
CA ARG A 279 -11.14 -15.21 11.45
C ARG A 279 -9.89 -14.64 10.76
N ILE A 280 -8.74 -14.66 11.44
CA ILE A 280 -7.45 -14.23 10.86
C ILE A 280 -7.12 -15.06 9.61
N ALA A 281 -7.17 -16.40 9.74
CA ALA A 281 -6.82 -17.31 8.65
C ALA A 281 -7.76 -17.19 7.45
N GLU A 282 -9.07 -17.00 7.67
CA GLU A 282 -10.07 -16.91 6.60
C GLU A 282 -10.12 -15.52 5.96
N HIS A 283 -10.28 -14.47 6.75
CA HIS A 283 -10.58 -13.13 6.21
C HIS A 283 -9.33 -12.31 5.89
N GLU A 284 -8.31 -12.37 6.75
CA GLU A 284 -7.14 -11.51 6.64
C GLU A 284 -6.06 -12.15 5.77
N MET A 285 -5.81 -13.44 5.97
CA MET A 285 -4.78 -14.19 5.26
C MET A 285 -5.31 -14.92 4.03
N ARG A 286 -6.65 -15.10 3.93
CA ARG A 286 -7.30 -15.93 2.89
C ARG A 286 -6.67 -17.32 2.75
N ALA A 287 -6.13 -17.83 3.85
CA ALA A 287 -5.35 -19.04 3.93
C ALA A 287 -6.24 -20.30 4.01
N VAL A 288 -7.45 -20.13 4.54
CA VAL A 288 -8.49 -21.16 4.57
C VAL A 288 -9.78 -20.62 3.96
N ARG A 289 -10.67 -21.54 3.60
CA ARG A 289 -12.04 -21.22 3.19
C ARG A 289 -12.99 -22.28 3.70
N ARG A 290 -14.22 -21.88 3.97
CA ARG A 290 -15.30 -22.85 4.23
C ARG A 290 -15.72 -23.58 2.96
N ALA A 291 -15.71 -24.91 3.02
CA ALA A 291 -16.25 -25.81 2.00
C ALA A 291 -17.23 -26.78 2.68
N GLY A 292 -18.52 -26.46 2.60
CA GLY A 292 -19.55 -27.18 3.35
C GLY A 292 -19.38 -27.02 4.87
N GLY A 293 -19.28 -28.14 5.57
CA GLY A 293 -19.10 -28.21 7.03
C GLY A 293 -17.65 -28.13 7.51
N ALA A 294 -16.68 -27.89 6.62
CA ALA A 294 -15.26 -27.92 6.96
C ALA A 294 -14.49 -26.70 6.45
N LEU A 295 -13.38 -26.38 7.11
CA LEU A 295 -12.35 -25.48 6.63
C LEU A 295 -11.33 -26.24 5.83
N THR A 296 -11.06 -25.74 4.62
CA THR A 296 -10.10 -26.31 3.70
C THR A 296 -9.03 -25.28 3.38
N ILE A 297 -7.78 -25.72 3.28
CA ILE A 297 -6.67 -24.85 2.92
C ILE A 297 -6.81 -24.34 1.48
N THR A 298 -6.45 -23.08 1.27
CA THR A 298 -6.38 -22.45 -0.07
C THR A 298 -4.97 -22.58 -0.66
N ALA A 299 -4.79 -22.18 -1.92
CA ALA A 299 -3.46 -22.03 -2.50
C ALA A 299 -2.61 -20.97 -1.77
N ALA A 300 -3.24 -19.94 -1.19
CA ALA A 300 -2.54 -18.97 -0.35
C ALA A 300 -2.08 -19.60 0.96
N GLY A 301 -2.95 -20.38 1.62
CA GLY A 301 -2.58 -21.10 2.84
C GLY A 301 -1.44 -22.09 2.64
N ARG A 302 -1.42 -22.82 1.53
CA ARG A 302 -0.31 -23.74 1.20
C ARG A 302 1.01 -23.00 1.06
N ARG A 303 1.04 -21.88 0.32
CA ARG A 303 2.24 -21.03 0.19
C ARG A 303 2.76 -20.53 1.54
N LEU A 304 1.85 -20.18 2.46
CA LEU A 304 2.23 -19.75 3.80
C LEU A 304 2.86 -20.89 4.63
N LEU A 305 2.41 -22.13 4.45
CA LEU A 305 3.05 -23.29 5.09
C LEU A 305 4.46 -23.57 4.53
N ASP A 306 4.65 -23.31 3.23
CA ASP A 306 5.91 -23.56 2.51
C ASP A 306 6.95 -22.44 2.70
N ASP A 307 6.50 -21.21 3.04
CA ASP A 307 7.36 -20.03 3.21
C ASP A 307 7.19 -19.40 4.60
N PRO A 308 8.11 -19.69 5.55
CA PRO A 308 8.09 -19.12 6.90
C PRO A 308 8.16 -17.59 6.94
N ALA A 309 8.85 -16.96 5.99
CA ALA A 309 8.94 -15.50 5.94
C ALA A 309 7.59 -14.88 5.52
N ALA A 310 6.91 -15.49 4.56
CA ALA A 310 5.55 -15.10 4.19
C ALA A 310 4.55 -15.34 5.34
N MET A 311 4.68 -16.46 6.06
CA MET A 311 3.88 -16.74 7.27
C MET A 311 4.07 -15.64 8.32
N TRP A 312 5.33 -15.25 8.56
CA TRP A 312 5.66 -14.19 9.51
C TRP A 312 5.02 -12.86 9.15
N GLN A 313 5.22 -12.40 7.91
CA GLN A 313 4.69 -11.12 7.45
C GLN A 313 3.16 -11.10 7.49
N ALA A 314 2.50 -12.18 7.06
CA ALA A 314 1.04 -12.25 7.04
C ALA A 314 0.44 -12.28 8.47
N ALA A 315 1.00 -13.09 9.37
CA ALA A 315 0.51 -13.22 10.74
C ALA A 315 0.80 -11.98 11.59
N ALA A 316 1.95 -11.32 11.41
CA ALA A 316 2.23 -10.05 12.07
C ALA A 316 1.28 -8.94 11.56
N SER A 317 1.09 -8.85 10.24
CA SER A 317 0.20 -7.83 9.63
C SER A 317 -1.25 -7.96 10.11
N ALA A 318 -1.68 -9.17 10.47
CA ALA A 318 -3.01 -9.43 11.05
C ALA A 318 -3.27 -8.65 12.35
N LEU A 319 -2.24 -8.22 13.09
CA LEU A 319 -2.43 -7.44 14.32
C LEU A 319 -3.04 -6.06 14.07
N LEU A 320 -2.76 -5.48 12.89
CA LEU A 320 -3.27 -4.19 12.44
C LEU A 320 -4.14 -4.34 11.18
N ALA A 321 -4.74 -5.52 10.98
CA ALA A 321 -5.69 -5.72 9.90
C ALA A 321 -6.78 -4.62 9.95
N PRO A 322 -7.13 -4.01 8.80
CA PRO A 322 -8.12 -2.94 8.76
C PRO A 322 -9.41 -3.37 9.46
N GLY A 323 -9.81 -2.61 10.47
CA GLY A 323 -11.14 -2.71 11.06
C GLY A 323 -12.21 -2.15 10.14
N GLU A 324 -13.48 -2.29 10.54
CA GLU A 324 -14.59 -1.65 9.80
C GLU A 324 -14.50 -0.11 9.87
N ARG A 325 -13.82 0.40 10.91
CA ARG A 325 -13.66 1.83 11.18
C ARG A 325 -12.17 2.19 11.31
N GLU A 326 -11.78 3.36 10.79
CA GLU A 326 -10.41 3.90 10.90
C GLU A 326 -9.94 3.95 12.37
N LEU A 327 -10.88 4.28 13.28
CA LEU A 327 -10.71 4.29 14.72
C LEU A 327 -10.11 2.99 15.28
N GLU A 328 -10.59 1.83 14.82
CA GLU A 328 -10.15 0.53 15.35
C GLU A 328 -8.67 0.30 15.02
N THR A 329 -8.25 0.70 13.82
CA THR A 329 -6.84 0.57 13.42
C THR A 329 -5.95 1.52 14.23
N SER A 330 -6.37 2.78 14.43
CA SER A 330 -5.66 3.75 15.29
C SER A 330 -5.54 3.25 16.75
N VAL A 331 -6.61 2.69 17.31
CA VAL A 331 -6.61 2.14 18.68
C VAL A 331 -5.61 0.98 18.79
N ARG A 332 -5.62 0.03 17.84
CA ARG A 332 -4.68 -1.10 17.85
C ARG A 332 -3.24 -0.65 17.63
N GLU A 333 -3.01 0.34 16.75
CA GLU A 333 -1.70 0.92 16.49
C GLU A 333 -1.11 1.57 17.76
N ALA A 334 -1.89 2.42 18.43
CA ALA A 334 -1.50 3.04 19.70
C ALA A 334 -1.27 2.00 20.81
N GLY A 335 -2.14 1.00 20.90
CA GLY A 335 -1.99 -0.11 21.83
C GLY A 335 -0.68 -0.88 21.63
N LEU A 336 -0.35 -1.23 20.37
CA LEU A 336 0.92 -1.89 20.06
C LEU A 336 2.14 -1.00 20.36
N MET A 337 2.09 0.30 20.06
CA MET A 337 3.19 1.22 20.41
C MET A 337 3.43 1.25 21.93
N LEU A 338 2.37 1.33 22.73
CA LEU A 338 2.46 1.34 24.20
C LEU A 338 3.01 0.03 24.76
N LEU A 339 2.51 -1.11 24.27
CA LEU A 339 2.97 -2.44 24.69
C LEU A 339 4.41 -2.75 24.24
N THR A 340 4.88 -2.12 23.16
CA THR A 340 6.23 -2.33 22.60
C THR A 340 7.27 -1.33 23.11
N GLY A 341 6.82 -0.18 23.61
CA GLY A 341 7.67 0.90 24.15
C GLY A 341 7.79 0.92 25.68
N GLY A 342 6.90 0.24 26.39
CA GLY A 342 6.81 0.30 27.86
C GLY A 342 7.06 -1.03 28.58
N GLY A 343 7.10 -0.95 29.92
CA GLY A 343 6.93 -2.10 30.80
C GLY A 343 5.47 -2.59 30.81
N PRO A 344 5.16 -3.62 31.60
CA PRO A 344 3.84 -4.21 31.61
C PRO A 344 2.78 -3.18 32.04
N LEU A 345 1.64 -3.15 31.33
CA LEU A 345 0.55 -2.19 31.56
C LEU A 345 -0.74 -2.92 31.95
N THR A 346 -1.50 -2.33 32.86
CA THR A 346 -2.87 -2.80 33.16
C THR A 346 -3.79 -2.47 31.98
N CYS A 347 -4.84 -3.26 31.76
CA CYS A 347 -5.84 -2.98 30.72
C CYS A 347 -6.46 -1.58 30.84
N ALA A 348 -6.75 -1.12 32.07
CA ALA A 348 -7.31 0.20 32.32
C ALA A 348 -6.32 1.32 31.92
N THR A 349 -5.07 1.22 32.37
CA THR A 349 -4.02 2.20 32.00
C THR A 349 -3.75 2.21 30.50
N LEU A 350 -3.78 1.05 29.85
CA LEU A 350 -3.66 0.95 28.40
C LEU A 350 -4.81 1.67 27.70
N ALA A 351 -6.06 1.42 28.13
CA ALA A 351 -7.24 2.06 27.57
C ALA A 351 -7.21 3.59 27.72
N ASP A 352 -6.86 4.09 28.90
CA ASP A 352 -6.77 5.53 29.17
C ASP A 352 -5.74 6.22 28.26
N ARG A 353 -4.54 5.64 28.15
CA ARG A 353 -3.47 6.19 27.30
C ARG A 353 -3.81 6.14 25.82
N VAL A 354 -4.46 5.07 25.37
CA VAL A 354 -4.90 4.96 23.98
C VAL A 354 -6.01 5.96 23.68
N ALA A 355 -6.95 6.15 24.60
CA ALA A 355 -8.02 7.14 24.46
C ALA A 355 -7.45 8.57 24.34
N GLU A 356 -6.42 8.91 25.12
CA GLU A 356 -5.71 10.19 25.01
C GLU A 356 -5.11 10.39 23.61
N VAL A 357 -4.38 9.40 23.10
CA VAL A 357 -3.75 9.44 21.77
C VAL A 357 -4.79 9.64 20.69
N VAL A 358 -5.80 8.77 20.63
CA VAL A 358 -6.85 8.74 19.60
C VAL A 358 -7.70 10.01 19.62
N THR A 359 -8.03 10.54 20.81
CA THR A 359 -8.72 11.83 20.94
C THR A 359 -7.86 12.96 20.37
N GLY A 360 -6.56 12.94 20.64
CA GLY A 360 -5.58 13.89 20.10
C GLY A 360 -5.41 13.84 18.57
N GLU A 361 -5.70 12.70 17.93
CA GLU A 361 -5.68 12.57 16.46
C GLU A 361 -6.89 13.24 15.78
N GLY A 362 -7.89 13.67 16.55
CA GLY A 362 -9.12 14.29 16.05
C GLY A 362 -10.26 13.31 15.76
N LEU A 363 -10.16 12.05 16.21
CA LEU A 363 -11.21 11.03 16.09
C LEU A 363 -12.31 11.25 17.15
N ARG A 364 -12.97 12.42 17.08
CA ARG A 364 -13.90 12.96 18.10
C ARG A 364 -15.17 12.14 18.35
N THR A 365 -15.42 11.09 17.56
CA THR A 365 -16.58 10.21 17.71
C THR A 365 -16.28 8.94 18.50
N ALA A 366 -15.03 8.73 18.93
CA ALA A 366 -14.65 7.55 19.70
C ALA A 366 -15.31 7.56 21.09
N THR A 367 -16.15 6.57 21.39
CA THR A 367 -16.62 6.35 22.76
C THR A 367 -15.60 5.51 23.54
N PRO A 368 -15.58 5.57 24.89
CA PRO A 368 -14.76 4.67 25.69
C PRO A 368 -14.99 3.19 25.34
N GLY A 369 -16.23 2.80 25.03
CA GLY A 369 -16.57 1.43 24.62
C GLY A 369 -15.99 1.04 23.24
N ASP A 370 -15.83 1.98 22.31
CA ASP A 370 -15.17 1.71 21.03
C ASP A 370 -13.66 1.42 21.23
N VAL A 371 -13.01 2.18 22.11
CA VAL A 371 -11.60 1.98 22.46
C VAL A 371 -11.42 0.64 23.17
N GLU A 372 -12.26 0.35 24.17
CA GLU A 372 -12.23 -0.91 24.91
C GLU A 372 -12.49 -2.12 24.00
N GLY A 373 -13.47 -2.03 23.09
CA GLY A 373 -13.77 -3.09 22.12
C GLY A 373 -12.61 -3.37 21.17
N ALA A 374 -11.98 -2.33 20.63
CA ALA A 374 -10.84 -2.49 19.72
C ALA A 374 -9.57 -3.00 20.43
N LEU A 375 -9.34 -2.60 21.68
CA LEU A 375 -8.26 -3.16 22.51
C LEU A 375 -8.52 -4.61 22.92
N THR A 376 -9.78 -4.96 23.21
CA THR A 376 -10.18 -6.33 23.49
C THR A 376 -9.90 -7.24 22.30
N ASP A 377 -10.25 -6.79 21.07
CA ASP A 377 -9.91 -7.52 19.85
C ASP A 377 -8.39 -7.66 19.65
N LEU A 378 -7.59 -6.62 19.93
CA LEU A 378 -6.13 -6.73 19.90
C LEU A 378 -5.61 -7.78 20.88
N CYS A 379 -6.10 -7.77 22.12
CA CYS A 379 -5.73 -8.74 23.15
C CYS A 379 -6.08 -10.16 22.73
N PHE A 380 -7.25 -10.39 22.13
CA PHE A 380 -7.60 -11.70 21.59
C PHE A 380 -6.67 -12.14 20.46
N ARG A 381 -6.26 -11.24 19.56
CA ARG A 381 -5.28 -11.55 18.50
C ARG A 381 -3.92 -11.93 19.07
N LEU A 382 -3.42 -11.14 20.03
CA LEU A 382 -2.14 -11.40 20.70
C LEU A 382 -2.16 -12.75 21.41
N HIS A 383 -3.24 -13.07 22.12
CA HIS A 383 -3.41 -14.34 22.80
C HIS A 383 -3.50 -15.52 21.84
N ALA A 384 -4.36 -15.42 20.82
CA ALA A 384 -4.57 -16.46 19.80
C ALA A 384 -3.27 -16.82 19.05
N LEU A 385 -2.37 -15.85 18.88
CA LEU A 385 -1.07 -16.01 18.21
C LEU A 385 0.10 -16.30 19.16
N HIS A 386 -0.14 -16.44 20.48
CA HIS A 386 0.89 -16.64 21.52
C HIS A 386 1.95 -15.52 21.58
N LEU A 387 1.51 -14.27 21.43
CA LEU A 387 2.36 -13.09 21.41
C LEU A 387 2.41 -12.36 22.75
N CYS A 388 1.62 -12.77 23.74
CA CYS A 388 1.65 -12.24 25.10
C CYS A 388 1.73 -13.36 26.15
N THR A 389 2.32 -13.06 27.30
CA THR A 389 2.51 -14.02 28.41
C THR A 389 1.29 -14.16 29.32
N SER A 390 0.36 -13.20 29.28
CA SER A 390 -0.82 -13.17 30.13
C SER A 390 -2.10 -13.13 29.30
N PRO A 391 -3.03 -14.08 29.48
CA PRO A 391 -4.34 -14.02 28.86
C PRO A 391 -5.17 -12.93 29.52
N ALA A 392 -5.65 -11.96 28.74
CA ALA A 392 -6.53 -10.89 29.22
C ALA A 392 -7.87 -11.38 29.80
N HIS A 393 -8.18 -12.68 29.78
CA HIS A 393 -9.50 -13.24 30.14
C HIS A 393 -9.47 -14.51 31.02
N ALA A 394 -8.36 -14.81 31.71
CA ALA A 394 -8.35 -15.90 32.69
C ALA A 394 -9.00 -15.47 34.03
N GLY A 395 -10.32 -15.34 34.05
CA GLY A 395 -11.17 -15.87 35.12
C GLY A 395 -11.09 -15.33 36.56
N ARG A 396 -10.48 -14.18 36.86
CA ARG A 396 -10.70 -13.51 38.17
C ARG A 396 -10.77 -11.99 38.04
N ALA A 397 -11.96 -11.43 38.31
CA ALA A 397 -12.27 -10.00 38.24
C ALA A 397 -11.45 -9.09 39.18
N ASP A 398 -10.54 -9.65 40.00
CA ASP A 398 -9.87 -8.96 41.10
C ASP A 398 -8.34 -8.78 40.92
N GLN A 399 -7.76 -9.09 39.76
CA GLN A 399 -6.35 -8.79 39.49
C GLN A 399 -6.16 -7.97 38.22
N PRO A 400 -5.37 -6.88 38.25
CA PRO A 400 -5.06 -6.12 37.05
C PRO A 400 -4.26 -7.00 36.09
N HIS A 401 -4.91 -7.43 35.01
CA HIS A 401 -4.25 -8.18 33.94
C HIS A 401 -3.20 -7.29 33.28
N MET A 402 -1.94 -7.68 33.46
CA MET A 402 -0.80 -7.01 32.84
C MET A 402 -0.59 -7.62 31.45
N ALA A 403 -0.77 -6.81 30.41
CA ALA A 403 -0.41 -7.22 29.06
C ALA A 403 1.11 -7.03 28.88
N GLU A 404 1.85 -8.13 28.78
CA GLU A 404 3.26 -8.12 28.40
C GLU A 404 3.46 -8.94 27.13
N LEU A 405 4.11 -8.33 26.13
CA LEU A 405 4.50 -9.00 24.91
C LEU A 405 5.68 -9.94 25.17
N THR A 406 5.59 -11.16 24.62
CA THR A 406 6.75 -12.07 24.50
C THR A 406 7.79 -11.45 23.56
N GLU A 407 9.00 -12.00 23.50
CA GLU A 407 10.00 -11.56 22.52
C GLU A 407 9.47 -11.66 21.07
N VAL A 408 8.80 -12.78 20.76
CA VAL A 408 8.10 -12.99 19.49
C VAL A 408 6.99 -11.96 19.30
N GLY A 409 6.23 -11.66 20.36
CA GLY A 409 5.22 -10.61 20.36
C GLY A 409 5.75 -9.22 20.06
N ARG A 410 6.90 -8.84 20.63
CA ARG A 410 7.56 -7.56 20.36
C ARG A 410 8.02 -7.47 18.91
N ALA A 411 8.64 -8.53 18.38
CA ALA A 411 9.06 -8.56 16.98
C ALA A 411 7.86 -8.52 16.03
N ALA A 412 6.77 -9.24 16.33
CA ALA A 412 5.54 -9.21 15.54
C ALA A 412 4.86 -7.84 15.58
N ALA A 413 4.81 -7.20 16.76
CA ALA A 413 4.29 -5.85 16.92
C ALA A 413 5.10 -4.81 16.11
N LEU A 414 6.43 -4.86 16.17
CA LEU A 414 7.28 -4.00 15.35
C LEU A 414 7.10 -4.27 13.85
N THR A 415 6.95 -5.54 13.45
CA THR A 415 6.66 -5.91 12.05
C THR A 415 5.33 -5.31 11.58
N ALA A 416 4.28 -5.43 12.41
CA ALA A 416 2.96 -4.86 12.13
C ALA A 416 3.01 -3.33 12.02
N LEU A 417 3.65 -2.67 12.99
CA LEU A 417 3.83 -1.21 13.01
C LEU A 417 4.62 -0.72 11.79
N ARG A 418 5.69 -1.43 11.39
CA ARG A 418 6.43 -1.10 10.16
C ARG A 418 5.54 -1.26 8.93
N GLY A 419 4.80 -2.37 8.80
CA GLY A 419 3.88 -2.58 7.68
C GLY A 419 2.83 -1.47 7.57
N GLN A 420 2.28 -1.05 8.70
CA GLN A 420 1.33 0.06 8.79
C GLN A 420 1.97 1.41 8.44
N ALA A 421 3.18 1.69 8.91
CA ALA A 421 3.91 2.93 8.61
C ALA A 421 4.28 3.03 7.12
N LEU A 422 4.57 1.91 6.48
CA LEU A 422 5.00 1.85 5.08
C LEU A 422 3.86 1.65 4.08
N ARG A 423 2.60 1.55 4.53
CA ARG A 423 1.47 1.29 3.64
C ARG A 423 1.28 2.37 2.57
N PRO A 424 0.84 2.02 1.35
CA PRO A 424 0.48 3.02 0.36
C PRO A 424 -0.69 3.87 0.86
N ARG A 425 -0.67 5.16 0.53
CA ARG A 425 -1.79 6.06 0.84
C ARG A 425 -2.86 5.91 -0.21
N THR A 426 -4.11 5.77 0.22
CA THR A 426 -5.28 5.77 -0.66
C THR A 426 -6.13 7.00 -0.36
N TYR A 427 -6.86 7.51 -1.36
CA TYR A 427 -8.00 8.38 -1.09
C TYR A 427 -8.96 7.60 -0.18
N VAL A 428 -9.40 8.22 0.92
CA VAL A 428 -10.58 7.73 1.61
C VAL A 428 -11.73 8.02 0.65
N ALA A 429 -12.33 6.97 0.08
CA ALA A 429 -13.59 7.14 -0.61
C ALA A 429 -14.56 7.69 0.45
N SER A 430 -14.94 8.96 0.32
CA SER A 430 -16.04 9.52 1.09
C SER A 430 -17.29 8.70 0.70
N HIS A 431 -17.61 7.70 1.51
CA HIS A 431 -18.88 6.97 1.41
C HIS A 431 -19.95 7.72 2.20
#